data_AF-A0A1E3PB63-F1
#
_entry.id   AF-A0A1E3PB63-F1
#
_cell.length_a   1.000
_cell.length_b   1.000
_cell.length_c   1.000
_cell.angle_alpha   90.00
_cell.angle_beta   90.00
_cell.angle_gamma   90.00
#
_symmetry.space_group_name_H-M   'P 1'
#
loop_
_entity.id
_entity.type
_entity.pdbx_description
1 polymer ?
#
loop_
_entity_poly.entity_id
_entity_poly.type
_entity_poly.pdbx_seq_one_letter_code
_entity_poly.pdbx_strand_id
1 'polypeptide(L)'
;MTQSDEQVLEKPVLLIPNVYDEGFKPENDAYTLIYDLPVSVTSVDWSGNLLAYGHENGVSVLTPIPKDTQISKNLPSSLQQEWVFQVTNIPLHSLVTHIKFTSKYLVACHDDNTITLINHLDESKVRLGVEGTQTHTGEINSVDISDNGTIVSAADDKTVIVWEREESRVFYLDNIATLVKFWTDKDGDKIIVVENGNTVKVLDYKKNQWLYTIYPLSYSANAQPSINDVLIHNDRVIVVGNGWWKEYDTEVLNNGAGYTLPNGESQLAGWLLNSKYISSKSKPLIGGISNDRSSFYDLAANSNQVHQFKLQIPSIEVPAGSINHDGVVLFASGSKLILVKPFDSYEVVQYS
;
A
#
# COMPACT_ATOMS: atom_id res chain seq x y z
N MET A 1 -40.48 -32.91 -16.42
CA MET A 1 -39.10 -33.25 -16.00
C MET A 1 -38.29 -31.99 -16.13
N THR A 2 -38.15 -31.25 -15.03
CA THR A 2 -37.29 -30.07 -14.93
C THR A 2 -35.87 -30.56 -14.68
N GLN A 3 -34.95 -30.29 -15.62
CA GLN A 3 -33.52 -30.45 -15.37
C GLN A 3 -33.14 -29.48 -14.25
N SER A 4 -32.64 -30.05 -13.16
CA SER A 4 -31.93 -29.32 -12.12
C SER A 4 -30.63 -28.80 -12.73
N ASP A 5 -30.47 -27.49 -12.79
CA ASP A 5 -29.18 -26.84 -13.00
C ASP A 5 -28.28 -27.22 -11.81
N GLU A 6 -27.49 -28.29 -11.98
CA GLU A 6 -26.33 -28.51 -11.11
C GLU A 6 -25.40 -27.32 -11.31
N GLN A 7 -25.38 -26.40 -10.34
CA GLN A 7 -24.27 -25.47 -10.18
C GLN A 7 -23.00 -26.31 -10.04
N VAL A 8 -22.30 -26.51 -11.15
CA VAL A 8 -20.92 -27.00 -11.14
C VAL A 8 -20.13 -25.92 -10.40
N LEU A 9 -19.84 -26.16 -9.12
CA LEU A 9 -18.92 -25.34 -8.33
C LEU A 9 -17.63 -25.24 -9.15
N GLU A 10 -17.34 -24.06 -9.68
CA GLU A 10 -16.07 -23.80 -10.36
C GLU A 10 -14.94 -24.20 -9.40
N LYS A 11 -13.96 -24.96 -9.90
CA LYS A 11 -12.83 -25.36 -9.08
C LYS A 11 -12.15 -24.09 -8.56
N PRO A 12 -11.76 -24.04 -7.27
CA PRO A 12 -11.04 -22.91 -6.74
C PRO A 12 -9.79 -22.66 -7.59
N VAL A 13 -9.65 -21.44 -8.08
CA VAL A 13 -8.49 -21.04 -8.88
C VAL A 13 -7.30 -20.95 -7.93
N LEU A 14 -6.32 -21.81 -8.15
CA LEU A 14 -5.06 -21.81 -7.40
C LEU A 14 -4.04 -20.95 -8.13
N LEU A 15 -3.36 -20.09 -7.39
CA LEU A 15 -2.24 -19.31 -7.88
C LEU A 15 -0.95 -19.90 -7.32
N ILE A 16 -0.32 -20.74 -8.12
CA ILE A 16 0.92 -21.44 -7.77
C ILE A 16 2.11 -20.63 -8.31
N PRO A 17 3.07 -20.22 -7.47
CA PRO A 17 4.22 -19.46 -7.91
C PRO A 17 5.27 -20.31 -8.63
N ASN A 18 5.89 -19.70 -9.64
CA ASN A 18 7.15 -20.12 -10.20
C ASN A 18 8.32 -19.54 -9.37
N VAL A 19 9.48 -20.21 -9.38
CA VAL A 19 10.71 -19.67 -8.77
C VAL A 19 11.48 -18.89 -9.85
N TYR A 20 11.99 -17.70 -9.50
CA TYR A 20 12.67 -16.84 -10.47
C TYR A 20 14.14 -17.24 -10.75
N ASP A 21 14.77 -17.99 -9.85
CA ASP A 21 16.20 -18.29 -9.92
C ASP A 21 16.55 -19.21 -11.12
N GLU A 22 17.16 -18.62 -12.15
CA GLU A 22 17.66 -19.34 -13.32
C GLU A 22 18.76 -20.33 -12.88
N GLY A 23 18.40 -21.61 -12.81
CA GLY A 23 19.29 -22.67 -12.35
C GLY A 23 19.03 -23.16 -10.94
N PHE A 24 17.87 -22.83 -10.35
CA PHE A 24 17.41 -23.36 -9.05
C PHE A 24 17.64 -24.87 -8.96
N LYS A 25 18.63 -25.24 -8.14
CA LYS A 25 18.85 -26.60 -7.68
C LYS A 25 18.20 -26.72 -6.30
N PRO A 26 17.42 -27.78 -6.03
CA PRO A 26 16.68 -27.98 -4.77
C PRO A 26 17.49 -28.00 -3.46
N GLU A 27 18.80 -27.76 -3.49
CA GLU A 27 19.68 -27.75 -2.31
C GLU A 27 19.72 -26.39 -1.59
N ASN A 28 19.32 -25.28 -2.24
CA ASN A 28 19.25 -23.95 -1.66
C ASN A 28 17.79 -23.45 -1.55
N ASP A 29 17.48 -22.65 -0.53
CA ASP A 29 16.14 -22.04 -0.40
C ASP A 29 15.89 -20.99 -1.49
N ALA A 30 14.68 -20.97 -2.03
CA ALA A 30 14.22 -19.92 -2.93
C ALA A 30 13.92 -18.64 -2.15
N TYR A 31 14.28 -17.49 -2.70
CA TYR A 31 14.05 -16.17 -2.07
C TYR A 31 13.08 -15.27 -2.85
N THR A 32 12.74 -15.67 -4.07
CA THR A 32 11.89 -14.93 -4.99
C THR A 32 10.87 -15.85 -5.65
N LEU A 33 9.61 -15.45 -5.62
CA LEU A 33 8.51 -16.12 -6.30
C LEU A 33 7.89 -15.21 -7.34
N ILE A 34 7.42 -15.79 -8.44
CA ILE A 34 6.68 -15.09 -9.49
C ILE A 34 5.36 -15.78 -9.76
N TYR A 35 4.30 -14.98 -9.84
CA TYR A 35 2.97 -15.42 -10.21
C TYR A 35 2.61 -14.81 -11.56
N ASP A 36 2.19 -15.65 -12.50
CA ASP A 36 1.60 -15.21 -13.75
C ASP A 36 0.13 -14.88 -13.52
N LEU A 37 -0.25 -13.65 -13.83
CA LEU A 37 -1.62 -13.17 -13.69
C LEU A 37 -2.34 -13.07 -15.03
N PRO A 38 -3.66 -13.31 -15.07
CA PRO A 38 -4.45 -13.12 -16.28
C PRO A 38 -4.69 -11.64 -16.62
N VAL A 39 -4.46 -10.74 -15.66
CA VAL A 39 -4.75 -9.31 -15.76
C VAL A 39 -3.60 -8.49 -15.21
N SER A 40 -3.47 -7.25 -15.69
CA SER A 40 -2.52 -6.28 -15.14
C SER A 40 -2.99 -5.74 -13.79
N VAL A 41 -2.04 -5.49 -12.91
CA VAL A 41 -2.29 -5.00 -11.55
C VAL A 41 -2.13 -3.48 -11.50
N THR A 42 -3.10 -2.80 -10.90
CA THR A 42 -3.09 -1.33 -10.74
C THR A 42 -2.72 -0.90 -9.32
N SER A 43 -3.15 -1.68 -8.31
CA SER A 43 -2.89 -1.42 -6.89
C SER A 43 -2.81 -2.74 -6.14
N VAL A 44 -2.02 -2.79 -5.06
CA VAL A 44 -1.92 -3.96 -4.17
C VAL A 44 -1.96 -3.51 -2.73
N ASP A 45 -2.48 -4.36 -1.85
CA ASP A 45 -2.43 -4.10 -0.41
C ASP A 45 -2.54 -5.38 0.42
N TRP A 46 -1.95 -5.33 1.62
CA TRP A 46 -1.90 -6.45 2.56
C TRP A 46 -2.90 -6.27 3.70
N SER A 47 -3.40 -7.40 4.19
CA SER A 47 -4.13 -7.52 5.46
C SER A 47 -3.62 -8.77 6.20
N GLY A 48 -2.65 -8.57 7.09
CA GLY A 48 -1.86 -9.68 7.63
C GLY A 48 -1.14 -10.42 6.50
N ASN A 49 -1.53 -11.68 6.27
CA ASN A 49 -1.03 -12.52 5.17
C ASN A 49 -2.01 -12.64 4.00
N LEU A 50 -3.21 -12.05 4.11
CA LEU A 50 -4.10 -11.90 2.97
C LEU A 50 -3.59 -10.77 2.08
N LEU A 51 -3.71 -10.97 0.78
CA LEU A 51 -3.30 -10.00 -0.22
C LEU A 51 -4.48 -9.68 -1.12
N ALA A 52 -4.63 -8.43 -1.51
CA ALA A 52 -5.58 -8.03 -2.54
C ALA A 52 -4.85 -7.26 -3.63
N TYR A 53 -5.37 -7.34 -4.86
CA TYR A 53 -4.93 -6.49 -5.96
C TYR A 53 -6.10 -5.99 -6.81
N GLY A 54 -6.06 -4.71 -7.15
CA GLY A 54 -6.98 -4.06 -8.08
C GLY A 54 -6.56 -4.28 -9.53
N HIS A 55 -7.55 -4.34 -10.41
CA HIS A 55 -7.38 -4.50 -11.85
C HIS A 55 -8.59 -3.94 -12.61
N GLU A 56 -8.58 -4.03 -13.94
CA GLU A 56 -9.60 -3.46 -14.85
C GLU A 56 -11.05 -3.93 -14.65
N ASN A 57 -11.26 -5.06 -13.97
CA ASN A 57 -12.58 -5.69 -13.82
C ASN A 57 -13.07 -5.73 -12.35
N GLY A 58 -12.24 -5.28 -11.40
CA GLY A 58 -12.54 -5.35 -9.98
C GLY A 58 -11.32 -5.63 -9.11
N VAL A 59 -11.51 -6.44 -8.07
CA VAL A 59 -10.45 -6.80 -7.13
C VAL A 59 -10.33 -8.30 -7.02
N SER A 60 -9.11 -8.80 -6.94
CA SER A 60 -8.80 -10.19 -6.63
C SER A 60 -8.21 -10.30 -5.23
N VAL A 61 -8.75 -11.18 -4.39
CA VAL A 61 -8.23 -11.49 -3.06
C VAL A 61 -7.49 -12.82 -3.10
N LEU A 62 -6.25 -12.80 -2.66
CA LEU A 62 -5.33 -13.93 -2.58
C LEU A 62 -5.24 -14.39 -1.13
N THR A 63 -5.79 -15.58 -0.87
CA THR A 63 -5.82 -16.20 0.46
C THR A 63 -4.75 -17.30 0.53
N PRO A 64 -3.74 -17.22 1.41
CA PRO A 64 -2.72 -18.24 1.53
C PRO A 64 -3.32 -19.61 1.85
N ILE A 65 -2.83 -20.64 1.19
CA ILE A 65 -3.21 -22.03 1.47
C ILE A 65 -2.30 -22.55 2.58
N PRO A 66 -2.85 -23.15 3.66
CA PRO A 66 -2.05 -23.66 4.76
C PRO A 66 -0.97 -24.65 4.33
N LYS A 67 0.23 -24.53 4.94
CA LYS A 67 1.43 -25.33 4.62
C LYS A 67 1.22 -26.83 4.79
N ASP A 68 0.31 -27.23 5.66
CA ASP A 68 0.02 -28.62 6.00
C ASP A 68 -0.91 -29.32 4.99
N THR A 69 -1.49 -28.57 4.04
CA THR A 69 -2.28 -29.15 2.95
C THR A 69 -1.42 -29.97 1.98
N GLN A 70 -2.04 -30.94 1.31
CA GLN A 70 -1.35 -31.77 0.32
C GLN A 70 -0.85 -30.94 -0.88
N ILE A 71 -1.58 -29.88 -1.26
CA ILE A 71 -1.18 -28.98 -2.34
C ILE A 71 0.14 -28.31 -1.99
N SER A 72 0.22 -27.65 -0.83
CA SER A 72 1.43 -26.97 -0.39
C SER A 72 2.59 -27.95 -0.24
N LYS A 73 2.41 -29.08 0.47
CA LYS A 73 3.45 -30.11 0.67
C LYS A 73 4.09 -30.67 -0.61
N ASN A 74 3.37 -30.64 -1.73
CA ASN A 74 3.88 -31.11 -3.01
C ASN A 74 4.74 -30.07 -3.75
N LEU A 75 4.81 -28.82 -3.25
CA LEU A 75 5.62 -27.76 -3.85
C LEU A 75 7.11 -27.90 -3.45
N PRO A 76 8.04 -27.65 -4.39
CA PRO A 76 9.44 -28.04 -4.23
C PRO A 76 10.27 -27.17 -3.27
N SER A 77 9.78 -25.98 -2.88
CA SER A 77 10.49 -25.10 -1.93
C SER A 77 9.63 -24.69 -0.74
N SER A 78 10.29 -24.42 0.38
CA SER A 78 9.70 -23.90 1.62
C SER A 78 8.95 -22.58 1.40
N LEU A 79 9.47 -21.72 0.52
CA LEU A 79 8.87 -20.44 0.16
C LEU A 79 7.58 -20.63 -0.67
N GLN A 80 7.58 -21.53 -1.66
CA GLN A 80 6.35 -21.85 -2.41
C GLN A 80 5.28 -22.48 -1.52
N GLN A 81 5.68 -23.34 -0.57
CA GLN A 81 4.78 -23.94 0.42
C GLN A 81 4.07 -22.89 1.29
N GLU A 82 4.73 -21.76 1.55
CA GLU A 82 4.20 -20.65 2.35
C GLU A 82 3.27 -19.72 1.57
N TRP A 83 3.59 -19.49 0.30
CA TRP A 83 2.99 -18.43 -0.50
C TRP A 83 2.28 -18.96 -1.75
N VAL A 84 1.58 -20.09 -1.61
CA VAL A 84 0.59 -20.53 -2.60
C VAL A 84 -0.79 -19.99 -2.19
N PHE A 85 -1.55 -19.47 -3.15
CA PHE A 85 -2.81 -18.79 -2.86
C PHE A 85 -4.01 -19.46 -3.52
N GLN A 86 -5.15 -19.38 -2.85
CA GLN A 86 -6.47 -19.47 -3.48
C GLN A 86 -6.89 -18.06 -3.91
N VAL A 87 -7.42 -17.94 -5.12
CA VAL A 87 -7.88 -16.67 -5.70
C VAL A 87 -9.40 -16.55 -5.58
N THR A 88 -9.87 -15.44 -5.04
CA THR A 88 -11.28 -15.03 -5.04
C THR A 88 -11.42 -13.74 -5.83
N ASN A 89 -12.11 -13.80 -6.96
CA ASN A 89 -12.36 -12.63 -7.81
C ASN A 89 -13.65 -11.93 -7.39
N ILE A 90 -13.57 -10.63 -7.15
CA ILE A 90 -14.70 -9.78 -6.77
C ILE A 90 -14.96 -8.82 -7.95
N PRO A 91 -15.92 -9.13 -8.84
CA PRO A 91 -16.23 -8.26 -9.96
C PRO A 91 -16.86 -6.95 -9.46
N LEU A 92 -16.36 -5.83 -9.99
CA LEU A 92 -16.87 -4.48 -9.74
C LEU A 92 -17.27 -3.74 -11.01
N HIS A 93 -16.97 -4.30 -12.19
CA HIS A 93 -17.34 -3.78 -13.51
C HIS A 93 -16.88 -2.34 -13.80
N SER A 94 -15.77 -1.93 -13.20
CA SER A 94 -15.12 -0.63 -13.38
C SER A 94 -13.65 -0.78 -13.03
N LEU A 95 -12.80 0.04 -13.65
CA LEU A 95 -11.36 0.00 -13.46
C LEU A 95 -11.02 0.44 -12.03
N VAL A 96 -10.37 -0.44 -11.28
CA VAL A 96 -9.90 -0.11 -9.94
C VAL A 96 -8.56 0.61 -10.04
N THR A 97 -8.47 1.82 -9.50
CA THR A 97 -7.26 2.66 -9.50
C THR A 97 -6.44 2.47 -8.23
N HIS A 98 -7.10 2.41 -7.07
CA HIS A 98 -6.48 2.25 -5.76
C HIS A 98 -7.28 1.26 -4.91
N ILE A 99 -6.58 0.49 -4.08
CA ILE A 99 -7.21 -0.35 -3.06
C ILE A 99 -6.57 -0.14 -1.69
N LYS A 100 -7.36 -0.35 -0.64
CA LYS A 100 -6.85 -0.60 0.71
C LYS A 100 -7.59 -1.73 1.40
N PHE A 101 -6.86 -2.48 2.20
CA PHE A 101 -7.32 -3.74 2.77
C PHE A 101 -7.06 -3.79 4.28
N THR A 102 -8.05 -4.28 5.02
CA THR A 102 -8.04 -4.52 6.46
C THR A 102 -8.53 -5.94 6.71
N SER A 103 -8.55 -6.36 7.97
CA SER A 103 -8.96 -7.72 8.36
C SER A 103 -10.43 -8.04 8.03
N LYS A 104 -11.26 -7.01 7.80
CA LYS A 104 -12.69 -7.16 7.48
C LYS A 104 -13.09 -6.46 6.18
N TYR A 105 -12.52 -5.30 5.91
CA TYR A 105 -12.95 -4.45 4.82
C TYR A 105 -11.86 -4.30 3.76
N LEU A 106 -12.31 -4.24 2.51
CA LEU A 106 -11.54 -3.84 1.35
C LEU A 106 -12.24 -2.63 0.75
N VAL A 107 -11.49 -1.58 0.45
CA VAL A 107 -11.97 -0.42 -0.30
C VAL A 107 -11.30 -0.40 -1.66
N ALA A 108 -12.08 -0.10 -2.70
CA ALA A 108 -11.61 0.05 -4.07
C ALA A 108 -12.09 1.40 -4.63
N CYS A 109 -11.16 2.21 -5.12
CA CYS A 109 -11.45 3.44 -5.88
C CYS A 109 -11.54 3.11 -7.35
N HIS A 110 -12.44 3.80 -8.03
CA HIS A 110 -12.73 3.62 -9.45
C HIS A 110 -12.30 4.83 -10.27
N ASP A 111 -12.17 4.63 -11.58
CA ASP A 111 -11.88 5.66 -12.57
C ASP A 111 -13.02 6.69 -12.75
N ASP A 112 -14.22 6.38 -12.27
CA ASP A 112 -15.39 7.26 -12.28
C ASP A 112 -15.56 8.10 -11.00
N ASN A 113 -14.50 8.23 -10.19
CA ASN A 113 -14.45 8.94 -8.90
C ASN A 113 -15.38 8.35 -7.81
N THR A 114 -15.93 7.15 -8.02
CA THR A 114 -16.68 6.45 -6.98
C THR A 114 -15.77 5.52 -6.18
N ILE A 115 -16.26 5.09 -5.02
CA ILE A 115 -15.55 4.19 -4.11
C ILE A 115 -16.46 3.00 -3.81
N THR A 116 -15.94 1.78 -3.77
CA THR A 116 -16.68 0.61 -3.31
C THR A 116 -16.06 0.06 -2.03
N LEU A 117 -16.86 0.02 -0.97
CA LEU A 117 -16.57 -0.68 0.27
C LEU A 117 -17.06 -2.12 0.16
N ILE A 118 -16.19 -3.08 0.47
CA ILE A 118 -16.45 -4.51 0.40
C ILE A 118 -16.17 -5.10 1.78
N ASN A 119 -17.15 -5.78 2.37
CA ASN A 119 -16.89 -6.68 3.47
C ASN A 119 -16.62 -8.07 2.87
N HIS A 120 -15.36 -8.49 2.88
CA HIS A 120 -14.96 -9.74 2.24
C HIS A 120 -15.32 -10.99 3.07
N LEU A 121 -15.83 -10.81 4.30
CA LEU A 121 -16.27 -11.91 5.16
C LEU A 121 -17.73 -12.33 4.88
N ASP A 122 -18.57 -11.40 4.42
CA ASP A 122 -19.99 -11.66 4.09
C ASP A 122 -20.37 -11.26 2.65
N GLU A 123 -19.39 -10.86 1.85
CA GLU A 123 -19.50 -10.46 0.45
C GLU A 123 -20.36 -9.22 0.20
N SER A 124 -20.78 -8.49 1.24
CA SER A 124 -21.55 -7.26 1.07
C SER A 124 -20.71 -6.14 0.45
N LYS A 125 -21.34 -5.37 -0.44
CA LYS A 125 -20.72 -4.26 -1.18
C LYS A 125 -21.59 -3.02 -1.11
N VAL A 126 -20.95 -1.87 -0.89
CA VAL A 126 -21.61 -0.55 -0.90
C VAL A 126 -20.79 0.38 -1.79
N ARG A 127 -21.43 0.99 -2.79
CA ARG A 127 -20.80 2.01 -3.66
C ARG A 127 -21.13 3.40 -3.13
N LEU A 128 -20.09 4.19 -2.89
CA LEU A 128 -20.11 5.56 -2.37
C LEU A 128 -19.76 6.54 -3.50
N GLY A 129 -20.16 7.81 -3.38
CA GLY A 129 -19.91 8.82 -4.42
C GLY A 129 -20.86 8.74 -5.61
N VAL A 130 -22.00 8.05 -5.46
CA VAL A 130 -23.04 7.94 -6.50
C VAL A 130 -23.94 9.17 -6.52
N GLU A 131 -24.69 9.36 -7.61
CA GLU A 131 -25.62 10.49 -7.78
C GLU A 131 -26.55 10.64 -6.57
N GLY A 132 -26.70 11.89 -6.09
CA GLY A 132 -27.51 12.21 -4.91
C GLY A 132 -26.80 12.01 -3.57
N THR A 133 -25.53 11.59 -3.56
CA THR A 133 -24.68 11.54 -2.35
C THR A 133 -23.49 12.49 -2.48
N GLN A 134 -22.77 12.71 -1.38
CA GLN A 134 -21.48 13.40 -1.44
C GLN A 134 -20.56 12.63 -2.39
N THR A 135 -19.88 13.34 -3.30
CA THR A 135 -19.03 12.73 -4.31
C THR A 135 -17.81 13.60 -4.61
N HIS A 136 -16.73 12.99 -5.07
CA HIS A 136 -15.58 13.70 -5.59
C HIS A 136 -15.87 14.21 -7.00
N THR A 137 -15.39 15.42 -7.30
CA THR A 137 -15.55 16.05 -8.62
C THR A 137 -14.26 16.01 -9.46
N GLY A 138 -13.19 15.44 -8.91
CA GLY A 138 -11.92 15.17 -9.57
C GLY A 138 -11.40 13.78 -9.23
N GLU A 139 -10.30 13.38 -9.88
CA GLU A 139 -9.69 12.07 -9.70
C GLU A 139 -9.29 11.84 -8.24
N ILE A 140 -9.62 10.64 -7.72
CA ILE A 140 -9.21 10.23 -6.37
C ILE A 140 -7.74 9.82 -6.40
N ASN A 141 -6.89 10.63 -5.77
CA ASN A 141 -5.44 10.42 -5.71
C ASN A 141 -5.05 9.42 -4.63
N SER A 142 -5.85 9.31 -3.56
CA SER A 142 -5.51 8.48 -2.42
C SER A 142 -6.75 8.09 -1.61
N VAL A 143 -6.71 6.90 -1.04
CA VAL A 143 -7.74 6.35 -0.16
C VAL A 143 -7.10 5.61 1.00
N ASP A 144 -7.74 5.65 2.15
CA ASP A 144 -7.44 4.78 3.28
C ASP A 144 -8.71 4.29 3.98
N ILE A 145 -8.59 3.20 4.72
CA ILE A 145 -9.71 2.58 5.44
C ILE A 145 -9.25 2.09 6.81
N SER A 146 -10.08 2.34 7.81
CA SER A 146 -9.89 1.87 9.18
C SER A 146 -10.61 0.54 9.42
N ASP A 147 -10.21 -0.20 10.46
CA ASP A 147 -10.81 -1.50 10.79
C ASP A 147 -12.31 -1.45 11.12
N ASN A 148 -12.83 -0.27 11.49
CA ASN A 148 -14.26 -0.08 11.75
C ASN A 148 -15.11 0.17 10.48
N GLY A 149 -14.46 0.30 9.31
CA GLY A 149 -15.10 0.56 8.02
C GLY A 149 -15.22 2.03 7.63
N THR A 150 -14.70 2.97 8.42
CA THR A 150 -14.60 4.38 8.02
C THR A 150 -13.52 4.54 6.96
N ILE A 151 -13.88 5.19 5.85
CA ILE A 151 -13.00 5.46 4.71
C ILE A 151 -12.61 6.93 4.72
N VAL A 152 -11.39 7.23 4.28
CA VAL A 152 -10.98 8.57 3.88
C VAL A 152 -10.51 8.56 2.45
N SER A 153 -10.90 9.57 1.67
CA SER A 153 -10.46 9.75 0.29
C SER A 153 -10.03 11.19 0.04
N ALA A 154 -9.03 11.36 -0.81
CA ALA A 154 -8.45 12.64 -1.21
C ALA A 154 -8.39 12.72 -2.74
N ALA A 155 -8.74 13.88 -3.29
CA ALA A 155 -8.87 14.04 -4.74
C ALA A 155 -8.33 15.38 -5.27
N ASP A 156 -8.26 15.47 -6.60
CA ASP A 156 -7.89 16.68 -7.35
C ASP A 156 -8.85 17.86 -7.16
N ASP A 157 -10.05 17.60 -6.68
CA ASP A 157 -11.03 18.63 -6.32
C ASP A 157 -10.67 19.41 -5.05
N LYS A 158 -9.49 19.15 -4.47
CA LYS A 158 -8.97 19.77 -3.24
C LYS A 158 -9.85 19.49 -2.03
N THR A 159 -10.49 18.33 -2.01
CA THR A 159 -11.27 17.87 -0.87
C THR A 159 -10.71 16.58 -0.30
N VAL A 160 -10.88 16.44 1.01
CA VAL A 160 -10.83 15.15 1.69
C VAL A 160 -12.22 14.82 2.16
N ILE A 161 -12.71 13.62 1.85
CA ILE A 161 -14.00 13.13 2.30
C ILE A 161 -13.77 11.99 3.28
N VAL A 162 -14.37 12.11 4.47
CA VAL A 162 -14.48 11.03 5.45
C VAL A 162 -15.86 10.40 5.30
N TRP A 163 -15.92 9.10 5.08
CA TRP A 163 -17.14 8.34 4.86
C TRP A 163 -17.41 7.44 6.07
N GLU A 164 -18.50 7.71 6.79
CA GLU A 164 -18.90 6.99 8.00
C GLU A 164 -20.30 6.42 7.86
N ARG A 165 -20.43 5.15 7.47
CA ARG A 165 -21.72 4.46 7.29
C ARG A 165 -22.67 5.23 6.34
N GLU A 166 -23.64 5.95 6.90
CA GLU A 166 -24.67 6.72 6.18
C GLU A 166 -24.32 8.23 6.08
N GLU A 167 -23.25 8.67 6.74
CA GLU A 167 -22.81 10.05 6.78
C GLU A 167 -21.48 10.23 6.05
N SER A 168 -21.24 11.46 5.57
CA SER A 168 -19.94 11.85 5.05
C SER A 168 -19.61 13.27 5.50
N ARG A 169 -18.31 13.57 5.61
CA ARG A 169 -17.80 14.89 6.00
C ARG A 169 -16.77 15.33 4.99
N VAL A 170 -16.91 16.56 4.50
CA VAL A 170 -16.01 17.15 3.51
C VAL A 170 -15.11 18.16 4.18
N PHE A 171 -13.82 18.08 3.89
CA PHE A 171 -12.81 19.02 4.34
C PHE A 171 -12.15 19.65 3.13
N TYR A 172 -12.25 20.97 3.03
CA TYR A 172 -11.63 21.72 1.94
C TYR A 172 -10.16 22.02 2.26
N LEU A 173 -9.34 21.91 1.23
CA LEU A 173 -7.91 22.14 1.27
C LEU A 173 -7.53 23.37 0.44
N ASP A 174 -6.34 23.89 0.67
CA ASP A 174 -5.81 25.01 -0.11
C ASP A 174 -5.30 24.50 -1.48
N ASN A 175 -4.83 23.25 -1.51
CA ASN A 175 -4.16 22.60 -2.62
C ASN A 175 -4.64 21.17 -2.83
N ILE A 176 -4.13 20.53 -3.89
CA ILE A 176 -4.48 19.14 -4.23
C ILE A 176 -3.90 18.21 -3.18
N ALA A 177 -4.72 17.30 -2.63
CA ALA A 177 -4.21 16.25 -1.77
C ALA A 177 -3.70 15.07 -2.62
N THR A 178 -2.44 14.73 -2.36
CA THR A 178 -1.68 13.66 -3.03
C THR A 178 -1.65 12.36 -2.24
N LEU A 179 -1.90 12.42 -0.93
CA LEU A 179 -1.93 11.28 -0.03
C LEU A 179 -2.90 11.54 1.13
N VAL A 180 -3.66 10.52 1.53
CA VAL A 180 -4.42 10.51 2.78
C VAL A 180 -4.21 9.18 3.51
N LYS A 181 -4.10 9.24 4.85
CA LYS A 181 -3.97 8.05 5.71
C LYS A 181 -4.65 8.25 7.06
N PHE A 182 -5.09 7.16 7.68
CA PHE A 182 -5.43 7.18 9.10
C PHE A 182 -4.17 7.21 9.98
N TRP A 183 -4.31 7.83 11.16
CA TRP A 183 -3.31 7.74 12.21
C TRP A 183 -3.37 6.36 12.88
N THR A 184 -2.30 5.57 12.78
CA THR A 184 -2.33 4.15 13.17
C THR A 184 -2.05 3.87 14.65
N ASP A 185 -1.33 4.75 15.35
CA ASP A 185 -0.78 4.42 16.68
C ASP A 185 -1.75 4.66 17.84
N LYS A 186 -2.50 5.77 17.82
CA LYS A 186 -3.45 6.16 18.87
C LYS A 186 -4.53 7.03 18.26
N ASP A 187 -5.78 6.61 18.41
CA ASP A 187 -6.99 7.27 17.94
C ASP A 187 -7.14 7.30 16.42
N GLY A 188 -7.93 6.36 15.89
CA GLY A 188 -8.38 6.33 14.49
C GLY A 188 -9.25 7.53 14.09
N ASP A 189 -9.38 8.55 14.96
CA ASP A 189 -10.10 9.81 14.77
C ASP A 189 -9.23 10.89 14.11
N LYS A 190 -7.95 10.60 13.86
CA LYS A 190 -7.02 11.48 13.15
C LYS A 190 -6.69 10.95 11.76
N ILE A 191 -6.54 11.88 10.83
CA ILE A 191 -6.05 11.60 9.48
C ILE A 191 -4.91 12.52 9.12
N ILE A 192 -4.03 12.01 8.26
CA ILE A 192 -2.88 12.70 7.70
C ILE A 192 -3.20 13.00 6.24
N VAL A 193 -2.92 14.21 5.82
CA VAL A 193 -3.14 14.69 4.45
C VAL A 193 -1.85 15.28 3.93
N VAL A 194 -1.41 14.89 2.74
CA VAL A 194 -0.27 15.51 2.05
C VAL A 194 -0.78 16.38 0.90
N GLU A 195 -0.60 17.69 1.01
CA GLU A 195 -0.96 18.67 -0.02
C GLU A 195 0.22 18.97 -0.96
N ASN A 196 -0.04 19.01 -2.28
CA ASN A 196 0.93 19.25 -3.37
C ASN A 196 2.22 18.42 -3.28
N GLY A 197 2.17 17.27 -2.59
CA GLY A 197 3.35 16.44 -2.33
C GLY A 197 4.42 17.13 -1.46
N ASN A 198 4.13 18.23 -0.76
CA ASN A 198 5.17 18.97 -0.03
C ASN A 198 4.79 19.45 1.37
N THR A 199 3.52 19.38 1.73
CA THR A 199 3.00 19.86 3.02
C THR A 199 2.20 18.75 3.66
N VAL A 200 2.50 18.40 4.92
CA VAL A 200 1.75 17.40 5.68
C VAL A 200 0.85 18.12 6.68
N LYS A 201 -0.43 17.76 6.72
CA LYS A 201 -1.39 18.28 7.70
C LYS A 201 -2.04 17.12 8.44
N VAL A 202 -2.33 17.35 9.72
CA VAL A 202 -3.01 16.39 10.58
C VAL A 202 -4.34 16.97 11.01
N LEU A 203 -5.41 16.21 10.78
CA LEU A 203 -6.79 16.58 11.09
C LEU A 203 -7.37 15.61 12.10
N ASP A 204 -7.95 16.13 13.18
CA ASP A 204 -8.91 15.40 13.98
C ASP A 204 -10.30 15.57 13.33
N TYR A 205 -10.76 14.55 12.60
CA TYR A 205 -11.98 14.67 11.80
C TYR A 205 -13.25 14.53 12.65
N LYS A 206 -13.13 13.98 13.87
CA LYS A 206 -14.23 13.95 14.84
C LYS A 206 -14.46 15.31 15.46
N LYS A 207 -13.39 16.04 15.80
CA LYS A 207 -13.44 17.41 16.34
C LYS A 207 -13.52 18.49 15.26
N ASN A 208 -13.40 18.12 13.97
CA ASN A 208 -13.35 19.06 12.85
C ASN A 208 -12.23 20.11 13.03
N GLN A 209 -11.04 19.65 13.45
CA GLN A 209 -9.94 20.53 13.83
C GLN A 209 -8.62 20.09 13.21
N TRP A 210 -8.00 20.97 12.42
CA TRP A 210 -6.61 20.82 12.00
C TRP A 210 -5.69 21.02 13.21
N LEU A 211 -4.89 20.00 13.52
CA LEU A 211 -4.02 19.98 14.69
C LEU A 211 -2.67 20.62 14.38
N TYR A 212 -2.02 20.15 13.30
CA TYR A 212 -0.65 20.52 12.95
C TYR A 212 -0.48 20.61 11.44
N THR A 213 0.46 21.46 11.02
CA THR A 213 1.00 21.52 9.65
C THR A 213 2.52 21.39 9.72
N ILE A 214 3.07 20.46 8.93
CA ILE A 214 4.50 20.20 8.81
C ILE A 214 4.92 20.60 7.39
N TYR A 215 5.93 21.46 7.31
CA TYR A 215 6.58 21.88 6.08
C TYR A 215 7.99 21.24 6.04
N PRO A 216 8.12 19.96 5.63
CA PRO A 216 9.37 19.21 5.71
C PRO A 216 10.46 19.69 4.73
N LEU A 217 10.09 20.59 3.82
CA LEU A 217 10.91 21.05 2.72
C LEU A 217 11.07 22.56 2.82
N SER A 218 12.30 23.06 2.75
CA SER A 218 12.55 24.49 2.61
C SER A 218 12.08 24.93 1.24
N TYR A 219 11.25 25.98 1.17
CA TYR A 219 10.68 26.47 -0.09
C TYR A 219 11.79 26.81 -1.09
N SER A 220 11.94 25.97 -2.11
CA SER A 220 12.85 26.18 -3.22
C SER A 220 12.01 26.12 -4.49
N ALA A 221 11.96 27.23 -5.22
CA ALA A 221 11.10 27.41 -6.39
C ALA A 221 11.34 26.39 -7.54
N ASN A 222 12.43 25.62 -7.49
CA ASN A 222 12.87 24.74 -8.57
C ASN A 222 13.20 23.30 -8.15
N ALA A 223 12.83 22.89 -6.93
CA ALA A 223 13.05 21.50 -6.53
C ALA A 223 11.73 20.73 -6.60
N GLN A 224 11.79 19.50 -7.11
CA GLN A 224 10.74 18.49 -7.16
C GLN A 224 10.83 17.50 -5.97
N PRO A 225 10.91 17.88 -4.67
CA PRO A 225 10.73 16.90 -3.62
C PRO A 225 9.23 16.64 -3.47
N SER A 226 8.77 15.53 -4.03
CA SER A 226 7.50 14.93 -3.64
C SER A 226 7.73 14.07 -2.39
N ILE A 227 6.92 14.30 -1.37
CA ILE A 227 6.69 13.36 -0.28
C ILE A 227 6.08 12.12 -0.93
N ASN A 228 6.75 10.99 -0.77
CA ASN A 228 6.26 9.71 -1.26
C ASN A 228 5.30 9.08 -0.25
N ASP A 229 5.57 9.27 1.04
CA ASP A 229 4.72 8.71 2.08
C ASP A 229 4.89 9.42 3.43
N VAL A 230 3.93 9.18 4.32
CA VAL A 230 4.00 9.52 5.74
C VAL A 230 3.70 8.26 6.55
N LEU A 231 4.57 7.97 7.52
CA LEU A 231 4.46 6.84 8.44
C LEU A 231 4.26 7.37 9.85
N ILE A 232 3.48 6.64 10.65
CA ILE A 232 3.34 6.90 12.07
C ILE A 232 4.04 5.77 12.82
N HIS A 233 4.92 6.14 13.76
CA HIS A 233 5.63 5.19 14.59
C HIS A 233 5.97 5.80 15.95
N ASN A 234 5.51 5.17 17.03
CA ASN A 234 5.65 5.64 18.41
C ASN A 234 5.15 7.09 18.59
N ASP A 235 3.98 7.41 18.04
CA ASP A 235 3.39 8.76 18.05
C ASP A 235 4.23 9.84 17.33
N ARG A 236 5.22 9.44 16.53
CA ARG A 236 6.01 10.34 15.69
C ARG A 236 5.54 10.28 14.25
N VAL A 237 5.68 11.40 13.56
CA VAL A 237 5.42 11.51 12.11
C VAL A 237 6.75 11.36 11.38
N ILE A 238 6.89 10.31 10.58
CA ILE A 238 8.03 10.10 9.70
C ILE A 238 7.59 10.43 8.27
N VAL A 239 8.09 11.54 7.74
CA VAL A 239 7.89 11.95 6.36
C VAL A 239 8.99 11.34 5.50
N VAL A 240 8.59 10.62 4.45
CA VAL A 240 9.52 9.96 3.52
C VAL A 240 9.39 10.60 2.14
N GLY A 241 10.50 11.05 1.59
CA GLY A 241 10.59 11.54 0.22
C GLY A 241 11.45 10.64 -0.66
N ASN A 242 11.83 11.17 -1.81
CA ASN A 242 12.69 10.47 -2.77
C ASN A 242 14.14 10.39 -2.24
N GLY A 243 14.45 9.33 -1.49
CA GLY A 243 15.80 9.05 -0.96
C GLY A 243 16.13 9.71 0.37
N TRP A 244 15.15 10.22 1.10
CA TRP A 244 15.36 10.83 2.42
C TRP A 244 14.16 10.59 3.33
N TRP A 245 14.39 10.69 4.64
CA TRP A 245 13.34 10.69 5.64
C TRP A 245 13.57 11.77 6.70
N LYS A 246 12.47 12.26 7.29
CA LYS A 246 12.45 13.26 8.37
C LYS A 246 11.42 12.84 9.41
N GLU A 247 11.82 12.86 10.67
CA GLU A 247 10.97 12.52 11.81
C GLU A 247 10.59 13.77 12.59
N TYR A 248 9.34 13.82 13.04
CA TYR A 248 8.75 14.91 13.79
C TYR A 248 8.05 14.35 15.03
N ASP A 249 8.41 14.88 16.19
CA ASP A 249 7.80 14.58 17.47
C ASP A 249 6.56 15.45 17.68
N THR A 250 5.41 14.80 17.79
CA THR A 250 4.10 15.44 17.83
C THR A 250 3.83 16.19 19.13
N GLU A 251 4.53 15.85 20.21
CA GLU A 251 4.37 16.54 21.51
C GLU A 251 4.97 17.94 21.49
N VAL A 252 5.96 18.17 20.63
CA VAL A 252 6.69 19.44 20.51
C VAL A 252 6.39 20.20 19.21
N LEU A 253 5.60 19.61 18.30
CA LEU A 253 5.11 20.28 17.10
C LEU A 253 4.20 21.45 17.50
N ASN A 254 4.76 22.65 17.49
CA ASN A 254 4.00 23.88 17.60
C ASN A 254 3.64 24.38 16.20
N ASN A 255 2.37 24.74 16.00
CA ASN A 255 1.88 25.33 14.75
C ASN A 255 2.78 26.48 14.31
N GLY A 256 3.29 26.40 13.08
CA GLY A 256 4.18 27.39 12.49
C GLY A 256 3.87 27.63 11.02
N ALA A 257 4.28 28.79 10.52
CA ALA A 257 4.28 29.10 9.10
C ALA A 257 5.73 28.98 8.58
N GLY A 258 5.95 28.06 7.64
CA GLY A 258 7.27 27.83 7.04
C GLY A 258 7.97 26.56 7.54
N TYR A 259 9.20 26.35 7.07
CA TYR A 259 9.96 25.11 7.25
C TYR A 259 9.92 24.58 8.70
N THR A 260 9.48 23.34 8.86
CA THR A 260 9.42 22.64 10.15
C THR A 260 10.72 21.88 10.35
N LEU A 261 11.45 22.23 11.41
CA LEU A 261 12.69 21.55 11.79
C LEU A 261 12.38 20.12 12.24
N PRO A 262 13.00 19.09 11.63
CA PRO A 262 12.82 17.71 12.07
C PRO A 262 13.58 17.42 13.37
N ASN A 263 13.07 16.48 14.15
CA ASN A 263 13.75 15.93 15.33
C ASN A 263 14.87 14.96 14.94
N GLY A 264 14.72 14.29 13.79
CA GLY A 264 15.74 13.45 13.17
C GLY A 264 15.57 13.43 11.66
N GLU A 265 16.67 13.36 10.91
CA GLU A 265 16.63 13.21 9.46
C GLU A 265 17.87 12.47 8.96
N SER A 266 17.72 11.77 7.84
CA SER A 266 18.84 11.16 7.14
C SER A 266 18.51 10.93 5.66
N GLN A 267 19.56 10.61 4.89
CA GLN A 267 19.43 10.12 3.52
C GLN A 267 19.35 8.59 3.52
N LEU A 268 18.57 8.05 2.59
CA LEU A 268 18.45 6.61 2.38
C LEU A 268 19.60 6.15 1.47
N ALA A 269 20.63 5.56 2.07
CA ALA A 269 21.83 5.16 1.36
C ALA A 269 21.53 4.10 0.29
N GLY A 270 22.02 4.30 -0.93
CA GLY A 270 21.76 3.40 -2.06
C GLY A 270 20.39 3.57 -2.72
N TRP A 271 19.61 4.58 -2.34
CA TRP A 271 18.36 4.93 -3.01
C TRP A 271 18.61 5.41 -4.45
N LEU A 272 17.92 4.80 -5.42
CA LEU A 272 18.01 5.19 -6.82
C LEU A 272 16.89 6.16 -7.17
N LEU A 273 17.23 7.23 -7.90
CA LEU A 273 16.26 8.17 -8.44
C LEU A 273 15.22 7.41 -9.30
N ASN A 274 13.95 7.79 -9.15
CA ASN A 274 12.80 7.18 -9.84
C ASN A 274 12.47 5.73 -9.41
N SER A 275 13.00 5.25 -8.29
CA SER A 275 12.54 4.00 -7.69
C SER A 275 11.05 4.11 -7.33
N LYS A 276 10.27 3.06 -7.61
CA LYS A 276 8.89 2.97 -7.15
C LYS A 276 8.89 2.77 -5.63
N TYR A 277 8.36 3.75 -4.91
CA TYR A 277 8.21 3.67 -3.48
C TYR A 277 7.16 2.63 -3.07
N ILE A 278 7.49 1.86 -2.04
CA ILE A 278 6.56 0.96 -1.34
C ILE A 278 6.80 1.04 0.17
N SER A 279 5.79 0.70 0.97
CA SER A 279 5.90 0.71 2.44
C SER A 279 5.04 -0.36 3.09
N SER A 280 5.31 -0.61 4.37
CA SER A 280 4.42 -1.37 5.25
C SER A 280 3.44 -0.44 5.96
N LYS A 281 2.23 -0.95 6.20
CA LYS A 281 1.20 -0.28 7.01
C LYS A 281 1.44 -0.36 8.51
N SER A 282 2.15 -1.40 8.95
CA SER A 282 2.19 -1.83 10.36
C SER A 282 3.54 -1.59 11.04
N LYS A 283 4.59 -1.45 10.24
CA LYS A 283 5.96 -1.20 10.67
C LYS A 283 6.54 -0.12 9.78
N PRO A 284 7.53 0.65 10.25
CA PRO A 284 8.17 1.67 9.44
C PRO A 284 9.20 1.05 8.48
N LEU A 285 8.76 0.03 7.73
CA LEU A 285 9.49 -0.62 6.65
C LEU A 285 9.17 0.09 5.35
N ILE A 286 10.20 0.46 4.60
CA ILE A 286 10.06 1.12 3.31
C ILE A 286 10.97 0.47 2.27
N GLY A 287 10.64 0.68 0.99
CA GLY A 287 11.44 0.18 -0.10
C GLY A 287 11.35 1.05 -1.35
N GLY A 288 12.41 0.98 -2.16
CA GLY A 288 12.46 1.51 -3.51
C GLY A 288 12.69 0.36 -4.47
N ILE A 289 11.71 0.07 -5.33
CA ILE A 289 11.81 -0.92 -6.39
C ILE A 289 12.38 -0.26 -7.65
N SER A 290 13.43 -0.83 -8.21
CA SER A 290 14.03 -0.37 -9.47
C SER A 290 14.45 -1.55 -10.35
N ASN A 291 14.69 -1.28 -11.63
CA ASN A 291 15.05 -2.31 -12.62
C ASN A 291 16.43 -2.94 -12.42
N ASP A 292 17.32 -2.29 -11.66
CA ASP A 292 18.66 -2.82 -11.37
C ASP A 292 18.72 -3.31 -9.92
N ARG A 293 18.65 -2.39 -8.96
CA ARG A 293 18.79 -2.70 -7.54
C ARG A 293 17.62 -2.14 -6.74
N SER A 294 16.92 -3.03 -6.06
CA SER A 294 15.87 -2.64 -5.12
C SER A 294 16.47 -2.53 -3.72
N SER A 295 16.07 -1.51 -2.96
CA SER A 295 16.61 -1.23 -1.62
C SER A 295 15.49 -1.10 -0.60
N PHE A 296 15.68 -1.67 0.58
CA PHE A 296 14.69 -1.74 1.66
C PHE A 296 15.33 -1.34 2.98
N TYR A 297 14.53 -0.71 3.83
CA TYR A 297 14.98 -0.06 5.05
C TYR A 297 13.98 -0.33 6.16
N ASP A 298 14.49 -0.62 7.36
CA ASP A 298 13.73 -0.58 8.60
C ASP A 298 14.08 0.70 9.34
N LEU A 299 13.16 1.68 9.35
CA LEU A 299 13.40 2.96 10.00
C LEU A 299 13.31 2.89 11.53
N ALA A 300 12.74 1.80 12.11
CA ALA A 300 12.73 1.61 13.56
C ALA A 300 14.09 1.12 14.10
N ALA A 301 14.87 0.40 13.28
CA ALA A 301 16.09 -0.29 13.70
C ALA A 301 17.38 0.57 13.61
N ASN A 302 17.27 1.89 13.47
CA ASN A 302 18.32 2.84 13.06
C ASN A 302 18.73 2.71 11.57
N SER A 303 18.49 3.79 10.83
CA SER A 303 18.49 3.94 9.36
C SER A 303 19.77 3.60 8.57
N ASN A 304 20.84 3.10 9.21
CA ASN A 304 22.14 2.90 8.53
C ASN A 304 22.29 1.50 7.92
N GLN A 305 21.36 0.59 8.21
CA GLN A 305 21.32 -0.73 7.59
C GLN A 305 20.39 -0.70 6.38
N VAL A 306 20.94 -1.11 5.24
CA VAL A 306 20.19 -1.20 3.99
C VAL A 306 20.18 -2.65 3.54
N HIS A 307 18.98 -3.17 3.30
CA HIS A 307 18.78 -4.46 2.67
C HIS A 307 18.66 -4.23 1.18
N GLN A 308 19.64 -4.69 0.40
CA GLN A 308 19.63 -4.55 -1.05
C GLN A 308 19.55 -5.90 -1.73
N PHE A 309 18.76 -5.98 -2.80
CA PHE A 309 18.84 -7.11 -3.72
C PHE A 309 18.84 -6.62 -5.17
N LYS A 310 19.56 -7.35 -6.01
CA LYS A 310 19.55 -7.15 -7.45
C LYS A 310 18.55 -8.13 -8.05
N LEU A 311 17.52 -7.61 -8.70
CA LEU A 311 16.55 -8.42 -9.43
C LEU A 311 16.29 -7.73 -10.76
N GLN A 312 16.52 -8.46 -11.85
CA GLN A 312 16.15 -7.96 -13.16
C GLN A 312 14.64 -8.06 -13.31
N ILE A 313 13.94 -6.93 -13.27
CA ILE A 313 12.48 -6.93 -13.37
C ILE A 313 12.07 -7.18 -14.84
N PRO A 314 11.06 -8.02 -15.11
CA PRO A 314 10.63 -8.33 -16.48
C PRO A 314 10.11 -7.11 -17.27
N SER A 315 9.57 -6.11 -16.58
CA SER A 315 9.07 -4.85 -17.14
C SER A 315 9.76 -3.66 -16.49
N ILE A 316 9.77 -2.52 -17.18
CA ILE A 316 10.31 -1.25 -16.67
C ILE A 316 9.36 -0.62 -15.63
N GLU A 317 8.06 -0.93 -15.71
CA GLU A 317 7.04 -0.32 -14.86
C GLU A 317 6.63 -1.21 -13.69
N VAL A 318 6.61 -0.61 -12.51
CA VAL A 318 6.13 -1.20 -11.26
C VAL A 318 4.89 -0.41 -10.82
N PRO A 319 3.67 -0.79 -11.30
CA PRO A 319 2.47 -0.01 -11.03
C PRO A 319 2.11 0.02 -9.55
N ALA A 320 2.36 -1.09 -8.84
CA ALA A 320 1.99 -1.25 -7.44
C ALA A 320 2.96 -2.16 -6.68
N GLY A 321 3.10 -1.91 -5.38
CA GLY A 321 3.80 -2.79 -4.45
C GLY A 321 3.54 -2.42 -3.00
N SER A 322 3.75 -3.35 -2.09
CA SER A 322 3.51 -3.17 -0.65
C SER A 322 4.33 -4.17 0.17
N ILE A 323 4.62 -3.82 1.42
CA ILE A 323 5.34 -4.65 2.38
C ILE A 323 4.37 -5.10 3.47
N ASN A 324 4.33 -6.39 3.78
CA ASN A 324 3.48 -6.90 4.84
C ASN A 324 4.09 -6.65 6.24
N HIS A 325 3.43 -7.13 7.29
CA HIS A 325 3.86 -6.97 8.69
C HIS A 325 5.11 -7.79 9.06
N ASP A 326 5.41 -8.85 8.31
CA ASP A 326 6.59 -9.71 8.47
C ASP A 326 7.79 -9.23 7.62
N GLY A 327 7.65 -8.15 6.86
CA GLY A 327 8.70 -7.67 5.94
C GLY A 327 8.73 -8.40 4.58
N VAL A 328 7.72 -9.21 4.28
CA VAL A 328 7.56 -9.79 2.94
C VAL A 328 7.12 -8.71 1.98
N VAL A 329 7.83 -8.59 0.87
CA VAL A 329 7.59 -7.59 -0.16
C VAL A 329 6.89 -8.24 -1.33
N LEU A 330 5.87 -7.56 -1.85
CA LEU A 330 5.24 -7.93 -3.11
C LEU A 330 5.05 -6.71 -3.98
N PHE A 331 5.35 -6.85 -5.27
CA PHE A 331 5.13 -5.82 -6.26
C PHE A 331 4.73 -6.41 -7.61
N ALA A 332 4.03 -5.61 -8.41
CA ALA A 332 3.61 -5.96 -9.75
C ALA A 332 4.63 -5.47 -10.79
N SER A 333 4.73 -6.21 -11.90
CA SER A 333 5.51 -5.83 -13.08
C SER A 333 4.82 -6.40 -14.32
N GLY A 334 4.04 -5.56 -15.02
CA GLY A 334 3.16 -6.02 -16.10
C GLY A 334 2.09 -7.00 -15.57
N SER A 335 1.95 -8.16 -16.21
CA SER A 335 1.02 -9.23 -15.81
C SER A 335 1.65 -10.24 -14.84
N LYS A 336 2.62 -9.81 -14.04
CA LYS A 336 3.31 -10.64 -13.04
C LYS A 336 3.24 -10.01 -11.66
N LEU A 337 3.04 -10.83 -10.63
CA LEU A 337 3.32 -10.47 -9.25
C LEU A 337 4.63 -11.12 -8.82
N ILE A 338 5.47 -10.37 -8.13
CA ILE A 338 6.77 -10.80 -7.65
C ILE A 338 6.77 -10.67 -6.13
N LEU A 339 7.04 -11.77 -5.44
CA LEU A 339 7.16 -11.84 -3.97
C LEU A 339 8.61 -12.10 -3.59
N VAL A 340 9.14 -11.33 -2.65
CA VAL A 340 10.51 -11.42 -2.15
C VAL A 340 10.58 -11.20 -0.64
N LYS A 341 11.58 -11.80 0.01
CA LYS A 341 11.85 -11.64 1.45
C LYS A 341 13.20 -10.97 1.71
N PRO A 342 13.31 -9.63 1.54
CA PRO A 342 14.58 -8.92 1.56
C PRO A 342 15.19 -8.76 2.96
N PHE A 343 14.40 -8.93 4.03
CA PHE A 343 14.88 -8.83 5.40
C PHE A 343 15.41 -10.17 5.96
N ASP A 344 15.02 -11.29 5.34
CA ASP A 344 15.49 -12.63 5.71
C ASP A 344 16.78 -13.04 4.97
N SER A 345 17.14 -12.33 3.89
CA SER A 345 18.30 -12.64 3.06
C SER A 345 18.74 -11.46 2.17
N TYR A 346 20.00 -11.50 1.72
CA TYR A 346 20.77 -10.55 0.88
C TYR A 346 21.58 -9.47 1.61
N GLU A 347 22.66 -9.05 0.94
CA GLU A 347 23.76 -8.19 1.42
C GLU A 347 23.26 -7.05 2.33
N VAL A 348 23.56 -7.15 3.63
CA VAL A 348 23.43 -6.01 4.54
C VAL A 348 24.61 -5.09 4.25
N VAL A 349 24.36 -4.04 3.47
CA VAL A 349 25.38 -3.02 3.20
C VAL A 349 25.28 -1.98 4.30
N GLN A 350 26.30 -1.96 5.16
CA GLN A 350 26.49 -0.86 6.11
C GLN A 350 27.24 0.26 5.41
N TYR A 351 26.57 1.40 5.24
CA TYR A 351 27.24 2.62 4.78
C TYR A 351 27.82 3.33 6.02
N SER A 352 29.11 3.68 5.92
CA SER A 352 29.89 4.34 6.98
C SER A 352 29.55 5.81 7.14
#